data_AF-A0A2S8SQH2-F1
#
_entry.id   AF-A0A2S8SQH2-F1
#
_cell.length_a   1.000
_cell.length_b   1.000
_cell.length_c   1.000
_cell.angle_alpha   90.00
_cell.angle_beta   90.00
_cell.angle_gamma   90.00
#
_symmetry.space_group_name_H-M   'P 1'
#
loop_
_entity.id
_entity.type
_entity.pdbx_description
1 polymer ?
#
loop_
_entity_poly.entity_id
_entity_poly.type
_entity_poly.pdbx_seq_one_letter_code
_entity_poly.pdbx_strand_id
1 'polypeptide(L)'
;MFESSCSPQSLLIVRSTLETARLLKRLYPGLSAQIGELEEEVERAGQLLIDAGSVARARIALERIRGAQLKLEKLRNAEFRLVA
;
A
#
# COMPACT_ATOMS: atom_id res chain seq x y z
N MET A 1 -26.71 5.23 13.66
CA MET A 1 -25.32 5.56 14.05
C MET A 1 -24.44 5.10 12.91
N PHE A 2 -23.77 6.02 12.21
CA PHE A 2 -22.84 5.65 11.14
C PHE A 2 -21.58 5.12 11.80
N GLU A 3 -21.40 3.80 11.80
CA GLU A 3 -20.10 3.21 12.12
C GLU A 3 -19.08 3.81 11.15
N SER A 4 -18.14 4.60 11.71
CA SER A 4 -17.01 5.12 10.95
C SER A 4 -16.31 3.93 10.30
N SER A 5 -16.45 3.84 8.98
CA SER A 5 -16.18 2.63 8.19
C SER A 5 -14.68 2.35 8.00
N CYS A 6 -13.84 3.03 8.76
CA CYS A 6 -12.38 2.96 8.75
C CYS A 6 -11.95 2.32 10.06
N SER A 7 -11.77 0.99 10.07
CA SER A 7 -11.34 0.29 11.27
C SER A 7 -9.88 0.62 11.57
N PRO A 8 -9.44 0.60 12.85
CA PRO A 8 -8.04 0.83 13.22
C PRO A 8 -7.06 -0.11 12.48
N GLN A 9 -7.52 -1.32 12.13
CA GLN A 9 -6.77 -2.29 11.33
C GLN A 9 -6.50 -1.79 9.90
N SER A 10 -7.46 -1.12 9.25
CA SER A 10 -7.29 -0.61 7.90
C SER A 10 -6.18 0.45 7.81
N LEU A 11 -6.11 1.35 8.80
CA LEU A 11 -5.05 2.36 8.88
C LEU A 11 -3.68 1.73 9.17
N LEU A 12 -3.63 0.68 9.99
CA LEU A 12 -2.41 -0.10 10.23
C LEU A 12 -1.88 -0.75 8.94
N ILE A 13 -2.76 -1.28 8.09
CA ILE A 13 -2.38 -1.87 6.80
C ILE A 13 -1.78 -0.81 5.86
N VAL A 14 -2.40 0.38 5.77
CA VAL A 14 -1.86 1.50 4.97
C VAL A 14 -0.44 1.84 5.44
N ARG A 15 -0.27 2.07 6.75
CA ARG A 15 1.01 2.46 7.33
C ARG A 15 2.10 1.40 7.11
N SER A 16 1.78 0.13 7.38
CA SER A 16 2.71 -0.99 7.18
C SER A 16 3.12 -1.15 5.72
N THR A 17 2.18 -0.93 4.79
CA THR A 17 2.46 -0.97 3.35
C THR A 17 3.40 0.17 2.93
N LEU A 18 3.18 1.39 3.43
CA LEU A 18 4.06 2.53 3.16
C LEU A 18 5.46 2.33 3.74
N GLU A 19 5.58 1.79 4.96
CA GLU A 19 6.88 1.46 5.55
C GLU A 19 7.62 0.41 4.71
N THR A 20 6.90 -0.61 4.23
CA THR A 20 7.46 -1.63 3.32
C THR A 20 7.92 -0.99 2.00
N ALA A 21 7.11 -0.13 1.39
CA ALA A 21 7.47 0.58 0.17
C ALA A 21 8.74 1.42 0.38
N ARG A 22 8.80 2.21 1.44
CA ARG A 22 9.99 3.03 1.77
C ARG A 22 11.23 2.20 2.02
N LEU A 23 11.09 1.05 2.68
CA LEU A 23 12.19 0.13 2.92
C LEU A 23 12.69 -0.47 1.60
N LEU A 24 11.79 -0.95 0.74
CA LEU A 24 12.15 -1.47 -0.58
C LEU A 24 12.77 -0.39 -1.48
N LYS A 25 12.29 0.85 -1.42
CA LYS A 25 12.87 1.98 -2.16
C LYS A 25 14.33 2.24 -1.78
N ARG A 26 14.67 2.07 -0.51
CA ARG A 26 16.05 2.19 0.01
C ARG A 26 16.92 1.01 -0.38
N LEU A 27 16.37 -0.21 -0.31
CA LEU A 27 17.11 -1.43 -0.66
C LEU A 27 17.32 -1.59 -2.16
N TYR A 28 16.39 -1.11 -2.98
CA TYR A 28 16.36 -1.29 -4.42
C TYR A 28 16.22 0.07 -5.14
N PRO A 29 17.29 0.89 -5.18
CA PRO A 29 17.25 2.21 -5.81
C PRO A 29 16.90 2.16 -7.31
N GLY A 30 17.21 1.06 -8.00
CA GLY A 30 16.83 0.83 -9.41
C GLY A 30 15.31 0.72 -9.63
N LEU A 31 14.55 0.35 -8.59
CA LEU A 31 13.09 0.25 -8.62
C LEU A 31 12.42 1.46 -7.95
N SER A 32 13.19 2.48 -7.57
CA SER A 32 12.71 3.63 -6.80
C SER A 32 11.54 4.37 -7.45
N ALA A 33 11.50 4.44 -8.78
CA ALA A 33 10.40 5.03 -9.53
C ALA A 33 9.11 4.20 -9.39
N GLN A 34 9.17 2.90 -9.66
CA GLN A 34 8.01 2.00 -9.53
C GLN A 34 7.50 1.92 -8.09
N ILE A 35 8.43 1.89 -7.13
CA ILE A 35 8.08 1.87 -5.70
C ILE A 35 7.49 3.23 -5.28
N GLY A 36 7.97 4.33 -5.84
CA GLY A 36 7.39 5.67 -5.63
C GLY A 36 5.94 5.78 -6.12
N GLU A 37 5.64 5.23 -7.31
CA GLU A 37 4.25 5.16 -7.80
C GLU A 37 3.35 4.34 -6.88
N LEU A 38 3.86 3.23 -6.34
CA LEU A 38 3.12 2.39 -5.39
C LEU A 38 2.93 3.10 -4.04
N GLU A 39 3.93 3.85 -3.58
CA GLU A 39 3.85 4.69 -2.38
C GLU A 39 2.73 5.73 -2.53
N GLU A 40 2.70 6.47 -3.65
CA GLU A 40 1.64 7.43 -3.95
C GLU A 40 0.26 6.76 -4.08
N GLU A 41 0.17 5.60 -4.71
CA GLU A 41 -1.10 4.88 -4.84
C GLU A 41 -1.65 4.47 -3.47
N VAL A 42 -0.78 4.01 -2.56
CA VAL A 42 -1.15 3.64 -1.19
C VAL A 42 -1.51 4.87 -0.36
N GLU A 43 -0.82 6.00 -0.50
CA GLU A 43 -1.20 7.25 0.18
C GLU A 43 -2.56 7.75 -0.30
N ARG A 44 -2.82 7.79 -1.61
CA ARG A 44 -4.14 8.17 -2.16
C ARG A 44 -5.24 7.21 -1.71
N ALA A 45 -4.97 5.91 -1.69
CA ALA A 45 -5.93 4.92 -1.22
C ALA A 45 -6.18 5.05 0.30
N GLY A 46 -5.14 5.32 1.09
CA GLY A 46 -5.27 5.61 2.52
C GLY A 46 -6.12 6.84 2.80
N GLN A 47 -5.91 7.92 2.05
CA GLN A 47 -6.72 9.14 2.14
C GLN A 47 -8.18 8.87 1.78
N LEU A 48 -8.43 8.12 0.68
CA LEU A 48 -9.77 7.69 0.30
C LEU A 48 -10.43 6.81 1.38
N LEU A 49 -9.67 6.06 2.16
CA LEU A 49 -10.15 5.22 3.26
C LEU A 49 -10.58 6.07 4.47
N ILE A 50 -9.85 7.14 4.76
CA ILE A 50 -10.19 8.12 5.79
C ILE A 50 -11.44 8.90 5.38
N ASP A 51 -11.52 9.30 4.11
CA ASP A 51 -12.64 10.08 3.56
C ASP A 51 -13.83 9.20 3.15
N ALA A 52 -13.70 7.88 3.23
CA ALA A 52 -14.76 6.94 2.87
C ALA A 52 -15.90 6.99 3.90
N GLY A 53 -16.91 7.83 3.63
CA GLY A 53 -18.20 7.82 4.35
C GLY A 53 -19.06 6.56 4.08
N SER A 54 -18.54 5.56 3.38
CA SER A 54 -19.24 4.31 3.05
C SER A 54 -18.27 3.12 2.98
N VAL A 55 -18.69 2.00 3.55
CA VAL A 55 -18.00 0.70 3.54
C VAL A 55 -17.58 0.27 2.12
N ALA A 56 -18.38 0.57 1.10
CA ALA A 56 -18.06 0.22 -0.28
C ALA A 56 -16.81 0.95 -0.81
N ARG A 57 -16.65 2.24 -0.46
CA ARG A 57 -15.46 3.03 -0.85
C ARG A 57 -14.24 2.60 -0.06
N ALA A 58 -14.39 2.32 1.24
CA ALA A 58 -13.32 1.79 2.08
C ALA A 58 -12.80 0.44 1.54
N ARG A 59 -13.70 -0.44 1.09
CA ARG A 59 -13.33 -1.72 0.47
C ARG A 59 -12.54 -1.54 -0.82
N ILE A 60 -12.94 -0.61 -1.70
CA ILE A 60 -12.19 -0.30 -2.93
C ILE A 60 -10.78 0.19 -2.59
N ALA A 61 -10.66 1.08 -1.60
CA ALA A 61 -9.36 1.56 -1.15
C ALA A 61 -8.46 0.43 -0.60
N LEU A 62 -9.02 -0.48 0.20
CA LEU A 62 -8.31 -1.67 0.71
C LEU A 62 -7.83 -2.59 -0.42
N GLU A 63 -8.66 -2.85 -1.43
CA GLU A 63 -8.26 -3.68 -2.58
C GLU A 63 -7.10 -3.05 -3.36
N ARG A 64 -7.07 -1.72 -3.50
CA ARG A 64 -5.94 -1.01 -4.12
C ARG A 64 -4.65 -1.14 -3.31
N ILE A 65 -4.75 -0.96 -1.98
CA ILE A 65 -3.61 -1.14 -1.07
C ILE A 65 -3.07 -2.57 -1.13
N ARG A 66 -3.97 -3.56 -1.16
CA ARG A 66 -3.60 -4.98 -1.28
C ARG A 66 -2.94 -5.29 -2.63
N GLY A 67 -3.43 -4.70 -3.71
CA GLY A 67 -2.80 -4.78 -5.03
C GLY A 67 -1.39 -4.19 -5.04
N ALA A 68 -1.18 -3.05 -4.39
CA ALA A 68 0.13 -2.44 -4.25
C ALA A 68 1.08 -3.30 -3.41
N GLN A 69 0.61 -3.88 -2.30
CA GLN A 69 1.40 -4.84 -1.50
C GLN A 69 1.87 -6.03 -2.34
N LEU A 70 0.99 -6.65 -3.13
CA LEU A 70 1.36 -7.78 -3.98
C LEU A 70 2.41 -7.40 -5.03
N LYS A 71 2.32 -6.19 -5.59
CA LYS A 71 3.33 -5.68 -6.53
C LYS A 71 4.67 -5.48 -5.83
N LEU A 72 4.69 -4.87 -4.65
CA LEU A 72 5.90 -4.70 -3.83
C LEU A 72 6.54 -6.05 -3.47
N GLU A 73 5.72 -7.04 -3.12
CA GLU A 73 6.22 -8.39 -2.80
C GLU A 73 6.82 -9.07 -4.03
N LYS A 74 6.19 -8.93 -5.20
CA LYS A 74 6.74 -9.42 -6.46
C LYS A 74 8.07 -8.76 -6.81
N LEU A 75 8.17 -7.44 -6.65
CA LEU A 75 9.42 -6.70 -6.88
C LEU A 75 10.52 -7.20 -5.95
N ARG A 76 10.23 -7.33 -4.66
CA ARG A 76 11.15 -7.90 -3.67
C ARG A 76 11.61 -9.32 -4.07
N ASN A 77 10.68 -10.18 -4.45
CA ASN A 77 10.99 -11.58 -4.80
C ASN A 77 11.74 -11.70 -6.14
N ALA A 78 11.47 -10.82 -7.11
CA ALA A 78 12.19 -10.77 -8.37
C ALA A 78 13.66 -10.39 -8.15
N GLU A 79 13.92 -9.39 -7.33
CA GLU A 79 15.28 -8.99 -6.96
C GLU A 79 15.98 -10.07 -6.14
N PHE A 80 15.29 -10.71 -5.19
CA PHE A 80 15.87 -11.81 -4.41
C PHE A 80 16.35 -12.97 -5.30
N ARG A 81 15.65 -13.26 -6.42
CA ARG A 81 16.08 -14.28 -7.39
C ARG A 81 17.24 -13.86 -8.28
N LEU A 82 17.46 -12.56 -8.48
CA LEU A 82 18.60 -12.07 -9.26
C LEU A 82 19.89 -11.98 -8.44
N VAL A 83 19.77 -11.97 -7.11
CA VAL A 83 20.88 -11.84 -6.16
C VAL A 83 21.30 -13.18 -5.52
N ALA A 84 20.44 -14.22 -5.54
CA ALA A 84 20.71 -15.56 -5.01
C ALA A 84 21.26 -16.52 -6.08
#